data_AF-A0A968JRN0-F1
#
_entry.id   AF-A0A968JRN0-F1
#
_cell.length_a   1.000
_cell.length_b   1.000
_cell.length_c   1.000
_cell.angle_alpha   90.00
_cell.angle_beta   90.00
_cell.angle_gamma   90.00
#
_symmetry.space_group_name_H-M   'P 1'
#
loop_
_entity.id
_entity.type
_entity.pdbx_description
1 polymer ?
#
loop_
_entity_poly.entity_id
_entity_poly.type
_entity_poly.pdbx_seq_one_letter_code
_entity_poly.pdbx_strand_id
1 'polypeptide(L)'
;MSVDVKGVWAGGMRNIPIDLEKSILSEETELDFSNPYEKRYNDYYKVDLRIGYKLNMKKISMEWALDISNVTNHKNRFFEMYNPDKKIVEQAGQMGIVPVMLYRLRF
;
A
#
# COMPACT_ATOMS: atom_id res chain seq x y z
N MET A 1 3.90 -25.99 -12.43
CA MET A 1 4.35 -25.05 -11.38
C MET A 1 4.53 -23.69 -12.03
N SER A 2 4.09 -22.62 -11.38
CA SER A 2 4.20 -21.24 -11.86
C SER A 2 4.76 -20.37 -10.74
N VAL A 3 5.63 -19.43 -11.10
CA VAL A 3 6.15 -18.40 -10.20
C VAL A 3 5.99 -17.07 -10.91
N ASP A 4 5.41 -16.09 -10.22
CA ASP A 4 5.19 -14.74 -10.72
C ASP A 4 5.75 -13.75 -9.69
N VAL A 5 6.51 -12.76 -10.17
CA VAL A 5 7.11 -11.72 -9.35
C VAL A 5 6.76 -10.39 -9.98
N LYS A 6 6.16 -9.49 -9.20
CA LYS A 6 5.80 -8.14 -9.63
C LYS A 6 6.46 -7.12 -8.73
N GLY A 7 7.30 -6.28 -9.33
CA GLY A 7 7.89 -5.11 -8.66
C GLY A 7 7.24 -3.82 -9.15
N VAL A 8 6.95 -2.92 -8.21
CA VAL A 8 6.55 -1.54 -8.50
C VAL A 8 7.53 -0.62 -7.80
N TRP A 9 8.10 0.33 -8.54
CA TRP A 9 8.85 1.45 -8.00
C TRP A 9 8.25 2.74 -8.55
N ALA A 10 7.75 3.59 -7.68
CA ALA A 10 7.35 4.95 -8.01
C ALA A 10 8.19 5.93 -7.18
N GLY A 11 8.66 7.00 -7.82
CA GLY A 11 9.33 8.08 -7.10
C GLY A 11 8.40 8.71 -6.07
N GLY A 12 8.98 9.24 -5.00
CA GLY A 12 8.25 9.93 -3.95
C GLY A 12 7.40 11.07 -4.51
N MET A 13 6.10 11.02 -4.25
CA MET A 13 5.17 12.07 -4.67
C MET A 13 5.48 13.36 -3.90
N ARG A 14 5.41 14.49 -4.58
CA ARG A 14 5.51 15.80 -3.92
C ARG A 14 4.12 16.19 -3.45
N ASN A 15 3.98 16.57 -2.18
CA ASN A 15 2.73 17.11 -1.66
C ASN A 15 2.91 18.55 -1.19
N ILE A 16 1.77 19.23 -1.10
CA ILE A 16 1.69 20.48 -0.37
C ILE A 16 1.53 20.08 1.11
N PRO A 17 2.41 20.56 2.00
CA PRO A 17 2.32 20.22 3.42
C PRO A 17 1.05 20.82 4.04
N ILE A 18 0.54 20.16 5.08
CA ILE A 18 -0.59 20.69 5.88
C ILE A 18 -0.05 21.75 6.84
N ASP A 19 -0.68 22.92 6.86
CA ASP A 19 -0.45 23.98 7.84
C ASP A 19 -1.19 23.63 9.13
N LEU A 20 -0.46 23.06 10.10
CA LEU A 20 -1.07 22.60 11.35
C LEU A 20 -1.66 23.76 12.16
N GLU A 21 -1.06 24.96 12.14
CA GLU A 21 -1.58 26.10 12.89
C GLU A 21 -2.87 26.63 12.27
N LYS A 22 -2.93 26.80 10.94
CA LYS A 22 -4.17 27.20 10.27
C LYS A 22 -5.23 26.12 10.34
N SER A 23 -4.86 24.84 10.23
CA SER A 23 -5.80 23.72 10.34
C SER A 23 -6.43 23.62 11.73
N ILE A 24 -5.67 23.97 12.78
CA ILE A 24 -6.21 24.06 14.15
C ILE A 24 -7.20 25.21 14.28
N LEU A 25 -6.96 26.34 13.60
CA LEU A 25 -7.81 27.52 13.66
C LEU A 25 -9.10 27.37 12.83
N SER A 26 -9.03 26.71 11.68
CA SER A 26 -10.18 26.48 10.79
C SER A 26 -10.96 25.20 11.10
N GLU A 27 -10.41 24.32 11.96
CA GLU A 27 -10.88 22.94 12.20
C GLU A 27 -10.95 22.07 10.92
N GLU A 28 -10.33 22.52 9.83
CA GLU A 28 -10.28 21.84 8.54
C GLU A 28 -8.83 21.58 8.12
N THR A 29 -8.62 20.69 7.14
CA THR A 29 -7.27 20.46 6.60
C THR A 29 -6.86 21.63 5.69
N GLU A 30 -6.07 22.55 6.22
CA GLU A 30 -5.52 23.69 5.48
C GLU A 30 -4.13 23.37 4.93
N LEU A 31 -3.91 23.66 3.65
CA LEU A 31 -2.64 23.40 2.96
C LEU A 31 -1.74 24.65 2.98
N ASP A 32 -0.46 24.46 3.26
CA ASP A 32 0.52 25.56 3.19
C ASP A 32 0.97 25.79 1.75
N PHE A 33 0.32 26.73 1.08
CA PHE A 33 0.68 27.19 -0.27
C PHE A 33 1.90 28.11 -0.30
N SER A 34 2.50 28.46 0.85
CA SER A 34 3.70 29.31 0.91
C SER A 34 4.95 28.52 0.49
N ASN A 35 4.98 27.21 0.78
CA ASN A 35 6.07 26.29 0.41
C ASN A 35 5.51 25.03 -0.30
N PRO A 36 4.88 25.19 -1.47
CA PRO A 36 4.30 24.05 -2.17
C PRO A 36 5.42 23.12 -2.65
N TYR A 37 5.24 21.81 -2.44
CA TYR A 37 6.13 20.76 -2.95
C TYR A 37 7.55 20.71 -2.37
N GLU A 38 7.82 21.42 -1.27
CA GLU A 38 9.12 21.40 -0.61
C GLU A 38 9.44 20.00 -0.05
N LYS A 39 8.42 19.31 0.47
CA LYS A 39 8.55 17.93 0.95
C LYS A 39 8.29 16.93 -0.17
N ARG A 40 9.28 16.07 -0.40
CA ARG A 40 9.14 14.86 -1.22
C ARG A 40 8.97 13.68 -0.28
N TYR A 41 7.93 12.89 -0.48
CA TYR A 41 7.78 11.63 0.26
C TYR A 41 8.92 10.66 -0.09
N ASN A 42 9.13 9.66 0.74
CA ASN A 42 10.03 8.56 0.40
C ASN A 42 9.53 7.85 -0.86
N ASP A 43 10.47 7.35 -1.66
CA ASP A 43 10.14 6.57 -2.85
C ASP A 43 9.28 5.34 -2.46
N TYR A 44 8.24 5.10 -3.26
CA TYR A 44 7.35 3.97 -3.08
C TYR A 44 7.92 2.75 -3.80
N TYR A 45 8.20 1.68 -3.06
CA TYR A 45 8.51 0.39 -3.66
C TYR A 45 7.65 -0.72 -3.03
N LYS A 46 7.12 -1.60 -3.89
CA LYS A 46 6.33 -2.77 -3.49
C LYS A 46 6.73 -3.97 -4.34
N VAL A 47 6.95 -5.09 -3.67
CA VAL A 47 7.22 -6.38 -4.33
C VAL A 47 6.12 -7.35 -3.95
N ASP A 48 5.48 -7.95 -4.96
CA ASP A 48 4.48 -8.99 -4.82
C ASP A 48 5.04 -10.30 -5.42
N LEU A 49 4.76 -11.41 -4.75
CA LEU A 49 5.21 -12.76 -5.13
C LEU A 49 4.01 -13.70 -5.19
N ARG A 50 3.92 -14.49 -6.25
CA ARG A 50 2.89 -15.53 -6.41
C ARG A 50 3.54 -16.84 -6.80
N ILE A 51 3.20 -17.91 -6.08
CA ILE A 51 3.65 -19.28 -6.37
C ILE A 51 2.40 -20.14 -6.58
N GLY A 52 2.34 -20.83 -7.70
CA GLY A 52 1.22 -21.68 -8.08
C GLY A 52 1.64 -23.09 -8.46
N TYR A 53 0.81 -24.06 -8.11
CA TYR A 53 0.97 -25.44 -8.52
C TYR A 53 -0.38 -26.01 -8.95
N LYS A 54 -0.41 -26.66 -10.11
CA LYS A 54 -1.62 -27.28 -10.64
C LYS A 54 -1.33 -28.72 -11.00
N LEU A 55 -2.16 -29.62 -10.50
CA LEU A 55 -2.12 -31.05 -10.78
C LEU A 55 -3.41 -31.45 -11.50
N ASN A 56 -3.28 -31.99 -12.70
CA ASN A 56 -4.42 -32.50 -13.47
C ASN A 56 -4.38 -34.03 -13.47
N MET A 57 -5.39 -34.65 -12.87
CA MET A 57 -5.61 -36.10 -12.88
C MET A 57 -6.82 -36.43 -13.77
N LYS A 58 -6.99 -37.71 -14.14
CA LYS A 58 -8.06 -38.15 -15.06
C LYS A 58 -9.48 -37.76 -14.64
N LYS A 59 -9.75 -37.65 -13.34
CA LYS A 59 -11.09 -37.36 -12.78
C LYS A 59 -11.13 -36.12 -11.89
N ILE A 60 -9.96 -35.53 -11.60
CA ILE A 60 -9.82 -34.48 -10.58
C ILE A 60 -8.73 -33.52 -11.04
N SER A 61 -8.93 -32.22 -10.87
CA SER A 61 -7.89 -31.20 -11.02
C SER A 61 -7.75 -30.43 -9.71
N MET A 62 -6.52 -30.30 -9.23
CA MET A 62 -6.16 -29.57 -8.01
C MET A 62 -5.28 -28.38 -8.38
N GLU A 63 -5.52 -27.24 -7.76
CA GLU A 63 -4.73 -26.02 -7.93
C GLU A 63 -4.48 -25.39 -6.56
N TRP A 64 -3.21 -25.16 -6.26
CA TRP A 64 -2.70 -24.42 -5.11
C TRP A 64 -2.09 -23.13 -5.61
N ALA A 65 -2.36 -22.00 -4.96
CA ALA A 65 -1.59 -20.79 -5.13
C ALA A 65 -1.38 -20.07 -3.80
N LEU A 66 -0.23 -19.46 -3.65
CA LEU A 66 0.13 -18.57 -2.55
C LEU A 66 0.54 -17.23 -3.13
N ASP A 67 -0.25 -16.20 -2.86
CA ASP A 67 -0.05 -14.84 -3.31
C ASP A 67 0.34 -13.98 -2.11
N ILE A 68 1.54 -13.42 -2.10
CA ILE A 68 2.06 -12.57 -1.02
C ILE A 68 2.26 -11.17 -1.59
N SER A 69 1.45 -10.23 -1.12
CA SER A 69 1.61 -8.81 -1.45
C SER A 69 2.54 -8.11 -0.47
N ASN A 70 3.32 -7.13 -0.96
CA ASN A 70 4.23 -6.29 -0.17
C ASN A 70 5.24 -7.12 0.66
N VAL A 71 5.95 -8.05 0.00
CA VAL A 71 6.93 -8.95 0.65
C VAL A 71 8.04 -8.18 1.37
N THR A 72 8.36 -6.96 0.91
CA THR A 72 9.35 -6.07 1.54
C THR A 72 8.85 -5.39 2.82
N ASN A 73 7.57 -5.56 3.17
CA ASN A 73 6.90 -4.91 4.30
C ASN A 73 7.13 -3.39 4.34
N HIS A 74 7.25 -2.76 3.17
CA HIS A 74 7.49 -1.34 3.11
C HIS A 74 6.17 -0.63 3.39
N LYS A 75 6.11 0.08 4.54
CA LYS A 75 4.93 0.85 4.94
C LYS A 75 5.03 2.24 4.33
N ASN A 76 4.39 2.43 3.18
CA ASN A 76 4.35 3.74 2.56
C ASN A 76 3.23 4.60 3.18
N ARG A 77 3.49 5.91 3.29
CA ARG A 77 2.46 6.90 3.63
C ARG A 77 1.49 6.99 2.45
N PHE A 78 0.22 6.70 2.69
CA PHE A 78 -0.83 6.73 1.67
C PHE A 78 -1.48 8.12 1.61
N PHE A 79 -1.78 8.70 2.78
CA PHE A 79 -2.39 10.01 2.89
C PHE A 79 -2.09 10.63 4.28
N GLU A 80 -2.03 11.96 4.34
CA GLU A 80 -1.91 12.74 5.58
C GLU A 80 -3.20 13.57 5.73
N MET A 81 -3.83 13.54 6.89
CA MET A 81 -5.06 14.29 7.15
C MET A 81 -5.00 14.94 8.53
N TYR A 82 -5.52 16.16 8.65
CA TYR A 82 -5.70 16.77 9.96
C TYR A 82 -6.86 16.10 10.71
N ASN A 83 -6.58 15.67 11.95
CA ASN A 83 -7.59 15.14 12.86
C ASN A 83 -7.99 16.24 13.86
N PRO A 84 -9.20 16.82 13.76
CA PRO A 84 -9.64 17.92 14.62
C PRO A 84 -9.80 17.51 16.09
N ASP A 85 -10.15 16.26 16.38
CA ASP A 85 -10.32 15.75 17.75
C ASP A 85 -8.97 15.67 18.48
N LYS A 86 -7.92 15.26 17.77
CA LYS A 86 -6.58 15.08 18.34
C LYS A 86 -5.65 16.27 18.11
N LYS A 87 -6.04 17.23 17.27
CA LYS A 87 -5.23 18.39 16.84
C LYS A 87 -3.85 18.00 16.30
N ILE A 88 -3.79 16.87 15.59
CA ILE A 88 -2.56 16.35 14.97
C ILE A 88 -2.82 16.01 13.51
N VAL A 89 -1.75 16.01 12.71
CA VAL A 89 -1.78 15.39 11.38
C VAL A 89 -1.61 13.89 11.55
N GLU A 90 -2.65 13.12 11.23
CA GLU A 90 -2.60 11.67 11.20
C GLU A 90 -2.10 11.18 9.83
N GLN A 91 -1.30 10.12 9.86
CA GLN A 91 -0.78 9.47 8.67
C GLN A 91 -1.50 8.13 8.48
N ALA A 92 -2.22 7.99 7.38
CA ALA A 92 -2.76 6.70 6.96
C ALA A 92 -1.67 5.93 6.21
N GLY A 93 -1.24 4.80 6.76
CA GLY A 93 -0.29 3.88 6.12
C GLY A 93 -0.99 2.92 5.15
N GLN A 94 -0.25 2.41 4.17
CA GLN A 94 -0.70 1.26 3.36
C GLN A 94 -0.71 -0.04 4.17
N MET A 95 -1.49 -1.03 3.67
CA MET A 95 -1.46 -2.40 4.20
C MET A 95 -0.03 -2.98 4.14
N GLY A 96 0.36 -3.70 5.20
CA GLY A 96 1.65 -4.40 5.29
C GLY A 96 1.70 -5.65 4.40
N ILE A 97 2.39 -6.69 4.85
CA ILE A 97 2.39 -7.98 4.15
C ILE A 97 0.97 -8.58 4.18
N VAL A 98 0.44 -8.94 3.01
CA VAL A 98 -0.87 -9.59 2.88
C VAL A 98 -0.71 -10.93 2.15
N PRO A 99 -0.74 -12.07 2.88
CA PRO A 99 -0.74 -13.40 2.28
C PRO A 99 -2.16 -13.85 1.95
N VAL A 100 -2.34 -14.40 0.76
CA VAL A 100 -3.60 -14.99 0.28
C VAL A 100 -3.30 -16.39 -0.25
N MET A 101 -3.99 -17.39 0.29
CA MET A 101 -3.89 -18.77 -0.18
C MET A 101 -5.14 -19.13 -0.98
N LEU A 102 -4.92 -19.74 -2.14
CA LEU A 102 -5.97 -20.30 -2.98
C LEU A 102 -5.79 -21.82 -3.06
N TYR A 103 -6.88 -22.52 -2.76
CA TYR A 103 -7.01 -23.94 -3.08
C TYR A 103 -8.26 -24.13 -3.92
N ARG A 104 -8.13 -24.85 -5.03
CA ARG A 104 -9.24 -25.16 -5.93
C ARG A 104 -9.18 -26.63 -6.32
N LEU A 105 -10.31 -27.31 -6.11
CA LEU A 105 -10.55 -28.69 -6.53
C LEU A 105 -11.66 -28.70 -7.59
N ARG A 106 -11.43 -29.38 -8.70
CA ARG A 106 -12.42 -29.63 -9.75
C ARG A 106 -12.56 -31.13 -9.96
N PHE A 107 -13.77 -31.61 -10.18
CA PHE A 107 -14.11 -33.02 -10.39
C PHE A 107 -14.96 -33.16 -11.66
#